data_AF-A0A7R9B844-F1
#
_entry.id   AF-A0A7R9B844-F1
#
_cell.length_a   1.000
_cell.length_b   1.000
_cell.length_c   1.000
_cell.angle_alpha   90.00
_cell.angle_beta   90.00
_cell.angle_gamma   90.00
#
_symmetry.space_group_name_H-M   'P 1'
#
loop_
_entity.id
_entity.type
_entity.pdbx_description
1 polymer ?
#
loop_
_entity_poly.entity_id
_entity_poly.type
_entity_poly.pdbx_seq_one_letter_code
_entity_poly.pdbx_strand_id
1 'polypeptide(L)'
;MTHYSYRCQPVDYSFSPIALRMAKGCWWYYISKFIEFLDTIFFVLRKKNDHLSNLHIIHHGVMPMSVWFGVKFTPGGHSSFFGLLNTFVHVIMYSYYLLAALGPQLHKYLWWKKYLTVLQMVQFVLVMVHAFQLLFIDCNYPRAFVWWIGMHAVMFYFLFSDFYKQAYKKKALAAERKRLADQLANGKVDRCSGPVTNGHHIKNGDAATYHQAGKPTIASFLNGGALSQRTVELVRAGYSSLGSAATLRHQSRVHSLLSEEERQS
;
A
#
# COMPACT_ATOMS: atom_id res chain seq x y z
N MET A 1 14.44 7.34 -31.20
CA MET A 1 14.24 8.48 -30.29
C MET A 1 15.57 9.22 -30.09
N THR A 2 16.19 9.74 -31.16
CA THR A 2 17.53 10.36 -31.09
C THR A 2 17.49 11.88 -30.82
N HIS A 3 16.30 12.50 -30.78
CA HIS A 3 16.12 13.95 -30.64
C HIS A 3 15.40 14.38 -29.34
N TYR A 4 15.20 13.48 -28.37
CA TYR A 4 14.53 13.82 -27.10
C TYR A 4 15.55 14.11 -26.00
N SER A 5 15.49 15.30 -25.42
CA SER A 5 16.32 15.70 -24.29
C SER A 5 15.61 15.43 -22.96
N TYR A 6 16.16 14.52 -22.16
CA TYR A 6 15.65 14.23 -20.81
C TYR A 6 15.92 15.34 -19.79
N ARG A 7 16.70 16.37 -20.15
CA ARG A 7 17.00 17.53 -19.28
C ARG A 7 16.06 18.70 -19.50
N CYS A 8 15.89 19.09 -20.75
CA CYS A 8 15.00 20.16 -21.16
C CYS A 8 14.47 19.83 -22.55
N GLN A 9 13.19 19.44 -22.61
CA GLN A 9 12.47 19.29 -23.87
C GLN A 9 11.34 20.33 -23.94
N PRO A 10 11.50 21.41 -24.73
CA PRO A 10 10.41 22.35 -24.95
C PRO A 10 9.27 21.68 -25.73
N VAL A 11 8.08 22.28 -25.66
CA VAL A 11 6.94 21.83 -26.45
C VAL A 11 7.09 22.39 -27.87
N ASP A 12 7.03 21.50 -28.86
CA ASP A 12 7.03 21.88 -30.28
C ASP A 12 5.58 22.00 -30.77
N TYR A 13 5.16 23.23 -31.10
CA TYR A 13 3.83 23.55 -31.64
C TYR A 13 3.79 23.62 -33.17
N SER A 14 4.88 23.25 -33.84
CA SER A 14 4.91 23.21 -35.31
C SER A 14 4.02 22.10 -35.87
N PHE A 15 3.67 22.22 -37.15
CA PHE A 15 2.98 21.16 -37.90
C PHE A 15 3.95 20.11 -38.46
N SER A 16 5.14 19.98 -37.87
CA SER A 16 6.10 18.95 -38.30
C SER A 16 5.52 17.55 -38.06
N PRO A 17 5.87 16.55 -38.90
CA PRO A 17 5.37 15.18 -38.71
C PRO A 17 5.72 14.60 -37.33
N ILE A 18 6.83 15.03 -36.73
CA ILE A 18 7.27 14.53 -35.41
C ILE A 18 6.50 15.19 -34.26
N ALA A 19 6.25 16.51 -34.32
CA ALA A 19 5.43 17.22 -33.34
C ALA A 19 3.98 16.70 -33.36
N LEU A 20 3.40 16.52 -34.55
CA LEU A 20 2.06 15.96 -34.69
C LEU A 20 1.97 14.51 -34.20
N ARG A 21 3.01 13.68 -34.39
CA ARG A 21 3.06 12.32 -33.82
C ARG A 21 3.10 12.36 -32.29
N MET A 22 3.86 13.28 -31.70
CA MET A 22 3.91 13.46 -30.25
C MET A 22 2.55 13.89 -29.70
N ALA A 23 1.94 14.91 -30.31
CA ALA A 23 0.61 15.39 -29.93
C ALA A 23 -0.46 14.30 -30.04
N LYS A 24 -0.44 13.49 -31.11
CA LYS A 24 -1.31 12.31 -31.25
C LYS A 24 -1.06 11.27 -30.16
N GLY A 25 0.20 11.03 -29.78
CA GLY A 25 0.54 10.16 -28.65
C GLY A 25 -0.06 10.67 -27.33
N CYS A 26 0.08 11.97 -27.06
CA CYS A 26 -0.55 12.62 -25.91
C CYS A 26 -2.08 12.51 -25.94
N TRP A 27 -2.70 12.65 -27.12
CA TRP A 27 -4.14 12.47 -27.29
C TRP A 27 -4.58 11.03 -26.99
N TRP A 28 -3.91 10.02 -27.54
CA TRP A 28 -4.23 8.62 -27.24
C TRP A 28 -4.02 8.27 -25.77
N TYR A 29 -2.99 8.84 -25.14
CA TYR A 29 -2.81 8.72 -23.70
C TYR A 29 -3.98 9.32 -22.92
N TYR A 30 -4.48 10.50 -23.30
CA TYR A 30 -5.67 11.08 -22.69
C TYR A 30 -6.91 10.18 -22.83
N ILE A 31 -7.17 9.67 -24.05
CA ILE A 31 -8.27 8.73 -24.29
C ILE A 31 -8.14 7.48 -23.39
N SER A 32 -6.94 6.93 -23.22
CA SER A 32 -6.76 5.79 -22.31
C SER A 32 -7.17 6.11 -20.87
N LYS A 33 -6.91 7.33 -20.37
CA LYS A 33 -7.33 7.73 -19.01
C LYS A 33 -8.83 7.86 -18.88
N PHE A 34 -9.49 8.31 -19.94
CA PHE A 34 -10.95 8.33 -19.98
C PHE A 34 -11.53 6.91 -19.95
N ILE A 35 -10.96 5.96 -20.69
CA ILE A 35 -11.39 4.56 -20.67
C ILE A 35 -11.19 3.94 -19.28
N GLU A 36 -10.04 4.13 -18.64
CA GLU A 36 -9.79 3.62 -17.28
C GLU A 36 -10.78 4.21 -16.24
N PHE A 37 -11.22 5.45 -16.45
CA PHE A 37 -12.24 6.08 -15.62
C PHE A 37 -13.62 5.44 -15.83
N LEU A 38 -13.99 5.12 -17.08
CA LEU A 38 -15.23 4.39 -17.38
C LEU A 38 -15.24 3.00 -16.74
N ASP A 39 -14.13 2.26 -16.77
CA ASP A 39 -14.02 0.96 -16.08
C ASP A 39 -14.34 1.08 -14.58
N THR A 40 -13.85 2.17 -13.96
CA THR A 40 -14.10 2.45 -12.55
C THR A 40 -15.58 2.73 -12.30
N ILE A 41 -16.23 3.52 -13.17
CA ILE A 41 -17.69 3.76 -13.11
C ILE A 41 -18.45 2.43 -13.21
N PHE A 42 -18.09 1.56 -14.16
CA PHE A 42 -18.75 0.27 -14.31
C PHE A 42 -18.58 -0.64 -13.08
N PHE A 43 -17.42 -0.65 -12.43
CA PHE A 43 -17.23 -1.42 -11.20
C PHE A 43 -18.07 -0.90 -10.04
N VAL A 44 -18.19 0.43 -9.88
CA VAL A 44 -19.06 1.06 -8.88
C VAL A 44 -20.53 0.73 -9.15
N LEU A 45 -20.98 0.89 -10.40
CA LEU A 45 -22.37 0.60 -10.79
C LEU A 45 -22.73 -0.89 -10.60
N ARG A 46 -21.77 -1.81 -10.80
CA ARG A 46 -21.95 -3.24 -10.56
C ARG A 46 -21.77 -3.66 -9.09
N LYS A 47 -21.63 -2.70 -8.16
CA LYS A 47 -21.38 -2.93 -6.72
C LYS A 47 -20.17 -3.83 -6.42
N LYS A 48 -19.18 -3.89 -7.32
CA LYS A 48 -17.95 -4.69 -7.15
C LYS A 48 -16.86 -3.90 -6.42
N ASN A 49 -17.21 -3.36 -5.25
CA ASN A 49 -16.34 -2.45 -4.50
C ASN A 49 -15.09 -3.12 -3.92
N ASP A 50 -15.09 -4.45 -3.75
CA ASP A 50 -13.94 -5.20 -3.23
C ASP A 50 -12.68 -5.10 -4.11
N HIS A 51 -12.86 -4.77 -5.39
CA HIS A 51 -11.76 -4.55 -6.33
C HIS A 51 -11.28 -3.09 -6.39
N LEU A 52 -12.07 -2.16 -5.85
CA LEU A 52 -11.81 -0.73 -5.91
C LEU A 52 -11.27 -0.22 -4.58
N SER A 53 -9.97 0.09 -4.55
CA SER A 53 -9.44 0.86 -3.42
C SER A 53 -9.85 2.34 -3.54
N ASN A 54 -9.95 3.04 -2.41
CA ASN A 54 -10.14 4.51 -2.42
C ASN A 54 -9.06 5.21 -3.25
N LEU A 55 -7.83 4.69 -3.22
CA LEU A 55 -6.72 5.16 -4.04
C LEU A 55 -7.04 5.09 -5.55
N HIS A 56 -7.59 3.96 -5.99
CA HIS A 56 -7.98 3.75 -7.38
C HIS A 56 -9.03 4.77 -7.80
N ILE A 57 -10.08 4.96 -6.99
CA ILE A 57 -11.19 5.87 -7.29
C ILE A 57 -10.70 7.32 -7.37
N ILE A 58 -9.92 7.77 -6.38
CA ILE A 58 -9.38 9.14 -6.36
C ILE A 58 -8.46 9.38 -7.56
N HIS A 59 -7.57 8.42 -7.84
CA HIS A 59 -6.66 8.50 -8.98
C HIS A 59 -7.41 8.57 -10.30
N HIS A 60 -8.26 7.58 -10.61
CA HIS A 60 -8.97 7.55 -11.89
C HIS A 60 -10.02 8.65 -12.02
N GLY A 61 -10.52 9.23 -10.93
CA GLY A 61 -11.39 10.42 -10.97
C GLY A 61 -10.65 11.71 -11.32
N VAL A 62 -9.47 11.95 -10.75
CA VAL A 62 -8.70 13.19 -10.97
C VAL A 62 -7.90 13.16 -12.28
N MET A 63 -7.36 11.99 -12.65
CA MET A 63 -6.42 11.87 -13.76
C MET A 63 -6.96 12.33 -15.12
N PRO A 64 -8.18 11.98 -15.56
CA PRO A 64 -8.71 12.43 -16.86
C PRO A 64 -8.81 13.95 -16.94
N MET A 65 -9.33 14.60 -15.88
CA MET A 65 -9.43 16.06 -15.83
C MET A 65 -8.05 16.73 -15.82
N SER A 66 -7.10 16.19 -15.06
CA SER A 66 -5.73 16.73 -14.98
C SER A 66 -4.98 16.60 -16.32
N VAL A 67 -5.11 15.45 -17.00
CA VAL A 67 -4.44 15.19 -18.28
C VAL A 67 -5.04 16.02 -19.43
N TRP A 68 -6.34 16.36 -19.38
CA TRP A 68 -6.96 17.25 -20.36
C TRP A 68 -6.22 18.58 -20.48
N PHE A 69 -5.91 19.23 -19.35
CA PHE A 69 -5.13 20.48 -19.35
C PHE A 69 -3.73 20.26 -19.95
N GLY A 70 -3.08 19.14 -19.62
CA GLY A 70 -1.78 18.78 -20.19
C GLY A 70 -1.80 18.65 -21.71
N VAL A 71 -2.79 17.94 -22.28
CA VAL A 71 -2.90 17.77 -23.74
C VAL A 71 -3.33 19.06 -24.43
N LYS A 72 -4.22 19.85 -23.81
CA LYS A 72 -4.73 21.08 -24.42
C LYS A 72 -3.67 22.18 -24.55
N PHE A 73 -2.74 22.25 -23.60
CA PHE A 73 -1.78 23.35 -23.50
C PHE A 73 -0.33 22.91 -23.68
N THR A 74 0.02 21.65 -23.41
CA THR A 74 1.39 21.13 -23.53
C THR A 74 1.40 19.74 -24.20
N PRO A 75 0.97 19.61 -25.48
CA PRO A 75 0.88 18.33 -26.18
C PRO A 75 2.27 17.79 -26.60
N GLY A 76 3.15 17.56 -25.64
CA GLY A 76 4.51 17.09 -25.90
C GLY A 76 5.53 17.61 -24.88
N GLY A 77 6.80 17.56 -25.28
CA GLY A 77 7.89 18.14 -24.53
C GLY A 77 8.26 17.35 -23.28
N HIS A 78 8.66 18.07 -22.23
CA HIS A 78 9.18 17.51 -20.99
C HIS A 78 8.18 16.64 -20.23
N SER A 79 6.88 16.97 -20.31
CA SER A 79 5.80 16.19 -19.67
C SER A 79 5.54 14.85 -20.37
N SER A 80 5.98 14.64 -21.61
CA SER A 80 5.81 13.36 -22.31
C SER A 80 6.51 12.20 -21.60
N PHE A 81 7.59 12.45 -20.85
CA PHE A 81 8.27 11.44 -20.04
C PHE A 81 7.34 10.80 -19.00
N PHE A 82 6.47 11.61 -18.37
CA PHE A 82 5.46 11.11 -17.45
C PHE A 82 4.50 10.14 -18.15
N GLY A 83 3.99 10.50 -19.33
CA GLY A 83 3.11 9.63 -20.12
C GLY A 83 3.79 8.31 -20.52
N LEU A 84 5.07 8.37 -20.89
CA LEU A 84 5.87 7.19 -21.23
C LEU A 84 6.05 6.25 -20.03
N LEU A 85 6.50 6.77 -18.88
CA LEU A 85 6.68 5.95 -17.69
C LEU A 85 5.35 5.39 -17.17
N ASN A 86 4.28 6.20 -17.17
CA ASN A 86 2.98 5.75 -16.73
C ASN A 86 2.45 4.62 -17.60
N THR A 87 2.49 4.76 -18.92
CA THR A 87 2.04 3.70 -19.84
C THR A 87 2.85 2.42 -19.67
N PHE A 88 4.17 2.51 -19.50
CA PHE A 88 5.02 1.35 -19.22
C PHE A 88 4.59 0.60 -17.93
N VAL A 89 4.42 1.32 -16.82
CA VAL A 89 4.01 0.70 -15.56
C VAL A 89 2.57 0.18 -15.62
N HIS A 90 1.68 0.89 -16.33
CA HIS A 90 0.30 0.45 -16.55
C HIS A 90 0.25 -0.85 -17.35
N VAL A 91 1.09 -1.03 -18.37
CA VAL A 91 1.18 -2.30 -19.12
C VAL A 91 1.49 -3.46 -18.16
N ILE A 92 2.48 -3.29 -17.26
CA ILE A 92 2.84 -4.33 -16.28
C ILE A 92 1.70 -4.58 -15.28
N MET A 93 1.09 -3.51 -14.78
CA MET A 93 0.01 -3.58 -13.80
C MET A 93 -1.25 -4.26 -14.37
N TYR A 94 -1.69 -3.88 -15.57
CA TYR A 94 -2.83 -4.50 -16.24
C TYR A 94 -2.53 -5.94 -16.67
N SER A 95 -1.28 -6.26 -17.04
CA SER A 95 -0.87 -7.64 -17.29
C SER A 95 -1.05 -8.50 -16.03
N TYR A 96 -0.69 -7.99 -14.84
CA TYR A 96 -0.95 -8.68 -13.59
C TYR A 96 -2.45 -8.88 -13.32
N TYR A 97 -3.29 -7.87 -13.57
CA TYR A 97 -4.74 -8.01 -13.40
C TYR A 97 -5.37 -8.98 -14.40
N LEU A 98 -4.89 -9.01 -15.63
CA LEU A 98 -5.30 -10.01 -16.62
C LEU A 98 -4.98 -11.42 -16.11
N LEU A 99 -3.75 -11.66 -15.64
CA LEU A 99 -3.36 -12.95 -15.08
C LEU A 99 -4.18 -13.31 -13.82
N ALA A 100 -4.53 -12.32 -13.00
CA ALA A 100 -5.40 -12.53 -11.83
C ALA A 100 -6.84 -12.89 -12.22
N ALA A 101 -7.32 -12.42 -13.38
CA ALA A 101 -8.65 -12.71 -13.90
C ALA A 101 -8.77 -14.10 -14.56
N LEU A 102 -7.67 -14.72 -14.99
CA LEU A 102 -7.65 -16.06 -15.60
C LEU A 102 -7.96 -17.21 -14.62
N GLY A 103 -8.13 -16.91 -13.32
CA GLY A 103 -8.70 -17.82 -12.35
C GLY A 103 -7.80 -18.17 -11.16
N PRO A 104 -8.34 -18.90 -10.18
CA PRO A 104 -7.67 -19.19 -8.91
C PRO A 104 -6.40 -20.04 -9.06
N GLN A 105 -6.30 -20.82 -10.14
CA GLN A 105 -5.10 -21.61 -10.44
C GLN A 105 -3.86 -20.74 -10.68
N LEU A 106 -4.01 -19.51 -11.17
CA LEU A 106 -2.89 -18.59 -11.37
C LEU A 106 -2.54 -17.79 -10.11
N HIS A 107 -3.46 -17.67 -9.15
CA HIS A 107 -3.24 -16.84 -7.94
C HIS A 107 -2.02 -17.28 -7.13
N LYS A 108 -1.67 -18.58 -7.15
CA LYS A 108 -0.44 -19.10 -6.53
C LYS A 108 0.85 -18.49 -7.11
N TYR A 109 0.85 -18.09 -8.37
CA TYR A 109 2.01 -17.48 -9.03
C TYR A 109 2.06 -15.95 -8.90
N LEU A 110 1.04 -15.32 -8.30
CA LEU A 110 0.91 -13.86 -8.17
C LEU A 110 1.51 -13.29 -6.88
N TRP A 111 2.58 -13.91 -6.37
CA TRP A 111 3.29 -13.48 -5.15
C TRP A 111 3.95 -12.09 -5.28
N TRP A 112 4.14 -11.61 -6.51
CA TRP A 112 4.86 -10.39 -6.83
C TRP A 112 4.01 -9.11 -6.82
N LYS A 113 2.74 -9.19 -6.34
CA LYS A 113 1.85 -8.02 -6.18
C LYS A 113 2.51 -6.85 -5.44
N LYS A 114 3.32 -7.13 -4.42
CA LYS A 114 4.05 -6.11 -3.65
C LYS A 114 5.03 -5.32 -4.52
N TYR A 115 5.71 -5.98 -5.46
CA TYR A 115 6.67 -5.33 -6.35
C TYR A 115 5.98 -4.41 -7.35
N LEU A 116 4.72 -4.67 -7.73
CA LEU A 116 3.94 -3.75 -8.54
C LEU A 116 3.69 -2.43 -7.82
N THR A 117 3.29 -2.49 -6.54
CA THR A 117 3.08 -1.28 -5.74
C THR A 117 4.40 -0.51 -5.55
N VAL A 118 5.52 -1.21 -5.36
CA VAL A 118 6.85 -0.59 -5.30
C VAL A 118 7.23 0.07 -6.62
N LEU A 119 6.99 -0.60 -7.76
CA LEU A 119 7.23 -0.06 -9.10
C LEU A 119 6.44 1.24 -9.33
N GLN A 120 5.17 1.27 -8.93
CA GLN A 120 4.33 2.48 -9.00
C GLN A 120 4.88 3.61 -8.11
N MET A 121 5.36 3.32 -6.90
CA MET A 121 6.01 4.34 -6.06
C MET A 121 7.30 4.88 -6.68
N VAL A 122 8.13 4.01 -7.25
CA VAL A 122 9.37 4.40 -7.96
C VAL A 122 9.04 5.27 -9.17
N GLN A 123 7.98 4.96 -9.93
CA GLN A 123 7.50 5.80 -11.02
C GLN A 123 7.24 7.24 -10.56
N PHE A 124 6.54 7.44 -9.44
CA PHE A 124 6.28 8.79 -8.93
C PHE A 124 7.58 9.52 -8.54
N VAL A 125 8.54 8.83 -7.94
CA VAL A 125 9.85 9.42 -7.60
C VAL A 125 10.59 9.87 -8.87
N LEU A 126 10.65 9.03 -9.89
CA LEU A 126 11.29 9.36 -11.17
C LEU A 126 10.60 10.54 -11.86
N VAL A 127 9.27 10.58 -11.84
CA VAL A 127 8.48 11.68 -12.39
C VAL A 127 8.72 12.98 -11.61
N MET A 128 8.79 12.93 -10.28
CA MET A 128 9.09 14.11 -9.44
C MET A 128 10.48 14.67 -9.74
N VAL A 129 11.51 13.81 -9.77
CA VAL A 129 12.88 14.23 -10.10
C VAL A 129 12.92 14.82 -11.51
N HIS A 130 12.32 14.14 -12.49
CA HIS A 130 12.28 14.63 -13.86
C HIS A 130 11.49 15.94 -13.97
N ALA A 131 10.40 16.14 -13.26
CA ALA A 131 9.64 17.39 -13.30
C ALA A 131 10.40 18.54 -12.63
N PHE A 132 10.86 18.34 -11.40
CA PHE A 132 11.51 19.39 -10.62
C PHE A 132 12.88 19.82 -11.15
N GLN A 133 13.55 19.01 -11.99
CA GLN A 133 14.79 19.45 -12.64
C GLN A 133 14.62 20.76 -13.45
N LEU A 134 13.42 21.00 -14.03
CA LEU A 134 13.10 22.23 -14.76
C LEU A 134 13.02 23.47 -13.87
N LEU A 135 12.94 23.31 -12.54
CA LEU A 135 12.98 24.45 -11.62
C LEU A 135 14.40 24.99 -11.45
N PHE A 136 15.41 24.19 -11.77
CA PHE A 136 16.83 24.52 -11.61
C PHE A 136 17.55 24.75 -12.94
N ILE A 137 16.88 24.54 -14.07
CA ILE A 137 17.44 24.68 -15.42
C ILE A 137 16.56 25.65 -16.21
N ASP A 138 17.18 26.63 -16.87
CA ASP A 138 16.46 27.50 -17.79
C ASP A 138 16.05 26.73 -19.05
N CYS A 139 14.75 26.50 -19.16
CA CYS A 139 14.13 25.76 -20.25
C CYS A 139 12.86 26.50 -20.70
N ASN A 140 12.62 26.56 -22.01
CA ASN A 140 11.39 27.13 -22.56
C ASN A 140 10.20 26.16 -22.40
N TYR A 141 9.85 25.88 -21.14
CA TYR A 141 8.72 25.05 -20.75
C TYR A 141 7.92 25.79 -19.65
N PRO A 142 6.58 25.82 -19.72
CA PRO A 142 5.78 26.60 -18.80
C PRO A 142 5.92 26.10 -17.36
N ARG A 143 6.51 26.93 -16.48
CA ARG A 143 6.76 26.60 -15.06
C ARG A 143 5.48 26.23 -14.29
N ALA A 144 4.33 26.79 -14.67
CA ALA A 144 3.04 26.44 -14.09
C ALA A 144 2.71 24.94 -14.24
N PHE A 145 3.02 24.34 -15.40
CA PHE A 145 2.80 22.90 -15.63
C PHE A 145 3.78 22.03 -14.84
N VAL A 146 5.00 22.52 -14.59
CA VAL A 146 5.97 21.83 -13.74
C VAL A 146 5.45 21.71 -12.31
N TRP A 147 4.96 22.81 -11.73
CA TRP A 147 4.34 22.81 -10.41
C TRP A 147 3.08 21.95 -10.36
N TRP A 148 2.22 22.03 -11.38
CA TRP A 148 1.02 21.21 -11.49
C TRP A 148 1.33 19.70 -11.46
N ILE A 149 2.23 19.24 -12.33
CA ILE A 149 2.63 17.83 -12.42
C ILE A 149 3.36 17.39 -11.14
N GLY A 150 4.27 18.22 -10.63
CA GLY A 150 5.02 17.95 -9.40
C GLY A 150 4.10 17.78 -8.19
N MET A 151 3.13 18.68 -8.00
CA MET A 151 2.17 18.60 -6.88
C MET A 151 1.27 17.36 -6.98
N HIS A 152 0.80 17.02 -8.18
CA HIS A 152 0.04 15.78 -8.39
C HIS A 152 0.87 14.53 -8.07
N ALA A 153 2.14 14.50 -8.50
CA ALA A 153 3.03 13.38 -8.23
C ALA A 153 3.31 13.23 -6.72
N VAL A 154 3.51 14.33 -6.00
CA VAL A 154 3.69 14.32 -4.54
C VAL A 154 2.42 13.80 -3.84
N MET A 155 1.25 14.31 -4.22
CA MET A 155 -0.04 13.86 -3.68
C MET A 155 -0.20 12.34 -3.87
N PHE A 156 -0.07 11.84 -5.10
CA PHE A 156 -0.21 10.41 -5.36
C PHE A 156 0.85 9.56 -4.67
N TYR A 157 2.09 10.05 -4.56
CA TYR A 157 3.13 9.36 -3.81
C TYR A 157 2.71 9.12 -2.34
N PHE A 158 2.15 10.13 -1.67
CA PHE A 158 1.67 9.95 -0.29
C PHE A 158 0.50 8.98 -0.19
N LEU A 159 -0.47 9.05 -1.10
CA LEU A 159 -1.58 8.12 -1.13
C LEU A 159 -1.11 6.67 -1.36
N PHE A 160 -0.17 6.44 -2.28
CA PHE A 160 0.41 5.11 -2.53
C PHE A 160 1.27 4.62 -1.36
N SER A 161 2.02 5.51 -0.72
CA SER A 161 2.81 5.19 0.48
C SER A 161 1.92 4.77 1.64
N ASP A 162 0.80 5.47 1.85
CA ASP A 162 -0.18 5.11 2.87
C ASP A 162 -0.84 3.76 2.55
N PHE A 163 -1.32 3.56 1.32
CA PHE A 163 -1.84 2.27 0.87
C PHE A 163 -0.83 1.14 1.09
N TYR A 164 0.44 1.33 0.74
CA TYR A 164 1.48 0.33 0.93
C TYR A 164 1.70 -0.01 2.42
N LYS A 165 1.73 1.00 3.30
CA LYS A 165 1.85 0.79 4.75
C LYS A 165 0.65 0.01 5.29
N GLN A 166 -0.56 0.36 4.88
CA GLN A 166 -1.78 -0.33 5.32
C GLN A 166 -1.86 -1.77 4.79
N ALA A 167 -1.61 -1.97 3.50
CA ALA A 167 -1.77 -3.24 2.84
C ALA A 167 -0.70 -4.27 3.23
N TYR A 168 0.55 -3.84 3.43
CA TYR A 168 1.67 -4.76 3.62
C TYR A 168 2.30 -4.68 5.01
N LYS A 169 2.57 -3.48 5.55
CA LYS A 169 3.25 -3.35 6.85
C LYS A 169 2.31 -3.64 8.03
N LYS A 170 1.14 -2.99 8.09
CA LYS A 170 0.18 -3.20 9.18
C LYS A 170 -0.34 -4.65 9.20
N LYS A 171 -0.62 -5.24 8.03
CA LYS A 171 -1.04 -6.66 7.95
C LYS A 171 0.05 -7.63 8.41
N ALA A 172 1.32 -7.40 8.03
CA ALA A 172 2.44 -8.23 8.50
C ALA A 172 2.60 -8.17 10.02
N LEU A 173 2.59 -6.97 10.60
CA LEU A 173 2.69 -6.77 12.05
C LEU A 173 1.51 -7.40 12.81
N ALA A 174 0.29 -7.29 12.28
CA ALA A 174 -0.88 -7.91 12.89
C ALA A 174 -0.78 -9.46 12.85
N ALA A 175 -0.30 -10.02 11.75
CA ALA A 175 -0.07 -11.46 11.63
C ALA A 175 1.02 -11.95 12.59
N GLU A 176 2.11 -11.20 12.75
CA GLU A 176 3.17 -11.49 13.70
C GLU A 176 2.69 -11.42 15.16
N ARG A 177 1.95 -10.37 15.52
CA ARG A 177 1.32 -10.25 16.85
C ARG A 177 0.37 -11.40 17.15
N LYS A 178 -0.43 -11.82 16.16
CA LYS A 178 -1.32 -12.98 16.31
C LYS A 178 -0.51 -14.26 16.52
N ARG A 179 0.54 -14.51 15.73
CA ARG A 179 1.43 -15.67 15.90
C ARG A 179 2.06 -15.71 17.29
N LEU A 180 2.54 -14.58 17.79
CA LEU A 180 3.11 -14.49 19.13
C LEU A 180 2.06 -14.74 20.22
N ALA A 181 0.84 -14.21 20.07
CA ALA A 181 -0.26 -14.46 21.00
C ALA A 181 -0.69 -15.93 21.00
N ASP A 182 -0.78 -16.57 19.82
CA ASP A 182 -1.11 -17.99 19.69
C ASP A 182 -0.02 -18.89 20.31
N GLN A 183 1.26 -18.52 20.18
CA GLN A 183 2.39 -19.21 20.84
C GLN A 183 2.33 -19.12 22.36
N LEU A 184 2.00 -17.92 22.89
CA LEU A 184 1.85 -17.70 24.32
C LEU A 184 0.63 -18.46 24.88
N ALA A 185 -0.48 -18.50 24.14
CA ALA A 185 -1.70 -19.21 24.54
C ALA A 185 -1.54 -20.73 24.52
N ASN A 186 -0.76 -21.29 23.58
CA ASN A 186 -0.51 -22.73 23.48
C ASN A 186 0.60 -23.23 24.42
N GLY A 187 1.09 -22.39 25.35
CA GLY A 187 2.14 -22.78 26.31
C GLY A 187 3.49 -23.12 25.67
N LYS A 188 3.66 -22.87 24.36
CA LYS A 188 4.90 -23.09 23.63
C LYS A 188 5.78 -21.85 23.76
N VAL A 189 6.03 -21.46 25.01
CA VAL A 189 7.17 -20.60 25.33
C VAL A 189 8.35 -21.56 25.35
N ASP A 190 9.06 -21.65 24.23
CA ASP A 190 10.42 -22.19 24.28
C ASP A 190 11.16 -21.31 25.28
N ARG A 191 11.35 -21.87 26.47
CA ARG A 191 12.10 -21.27 27.56
C ARG A 191 13.44 -20.93 26.93
N CYS A 192 13.73 -19.64 26.74
CA CYS A 192 15.04 -19.21 26.27
C CYS A 192 16.08 -19.68 27.29
N SER A 193 16.68 -20.84 27.03
CA SER A 193 18.02 -21.17 27.48
C SER A 193 18.98 -20.32 26.65
N GLY A 194 18.97 -19.01 26.89
CA GLY A 194 20.12 -18.19 26.57
C GLY A 194 21.25 -18.58 27.53
N PRO A 195 22.52 -18.60 27.10
CA PRO A 195 23.62 -18.85 28.02
C PRO A 195 23.67 -17.70 29.02
N VAL A 196 23.23 -17.96 30.25
CA VAL A 196 23.44 -17.07 31.39
C VAL A 196 24.93 -17.17 31.70
N THR A 197 25.68 -16.14 31.31
CA THR A 197 27.06 -15.97 31.75
C THR A 197 27.05 -15.61 33.23
N ASN A 198 27.98 -16.27 33.95
CA ASN A 198 28.11 -16.31 35.40
C ASN A 198 28.12 -14.94 36.11
N GLY A 199 27.53 -14.90 37.31
CA GLY A 199 28.04 -13.96 38.32
C GLY A 199 27.11 -13.53 39.46
N HIS A 200 26.36 -14.41 40.14
CA HIS A 200 26.13 -14.20 41.58
C HIS A 200 25.66 -15.47 42.30
N HIS A 201 26.32 -15.79 43.39
CA HIS A 201 26.11 -16.96 44.23
C HIS A 201 24.87 -16.71 45.12
N ILE A 202 23.77 -17.44 44.92
CA ILE A 202 22.72 -17.55 45.94
C ILE A 202 22.64 -19.01 46.37
N LYS A 203 22.83 -19.21 47.68
CA LYS A 203 22.94 -20.52 48.33
C LYS A 203 21.62 -21.29 48.24
N ASN A 204 21.78 -22.59 48.07
CA ASN A 204 20.72 -23.60 48.07
C ASN A 204 20.03 -23.64 49.45
N GLY A 205 18.70 -23.57 49.46
CA GLY A 205 17.88 -23.67 50.66
C GLY A 205 16.41 -23.76 50.29
N ASP A 206 15.85 -24.95 50.50
CA ASP A 206 14.43 -25.24 50.67
C ASP A 206 13.55 -25.31 49.42
N ALA A 207 13.63 -26.49 48.78
CA ALA A 207 12.47 -27.08 48.11
C ALA A 207 11.37 -27.36 49.15
N ALA A 208 10.33 -26.54 49.16
CA ALA A 208 9.05 -26.85 49.79
C ALA A 208 7.94 -26.82 48.75
N THR A 209 7.59 -28.02 48.32
CA THR A 209 6.31 -28.49 47.77
C THR A 209 5.11 -27.57 47.99
N TYR A 210 4.50 -27.11 46.89
CA TYR A 210 3.04 -26.93 46.81
C TYR A 210 2.53 -27.48 45.47
N HIS A 211 2.24 -28.78 45.47
CA HIS A 211 1.18 -29.32 44.61
C HIS A 211 -0.15 -29.00 45.29
N GLN A 212 -0.91 -28.04 44.79
CA GLN A 212 -2.37 -28.04 44.99
C GLN A 212 -3.10 -27.32 43.87
N ALA A 213 -4.18 -27.95 43.44
CA ALA A 213 -5.03 -27.58 42.33
C ALA A 213 -5.62 -26.17 42.51
N GLY A 214 -5.52 -25.34 41.47
CA GLY A 214 -6.15 -24.03 41.40
C GLY A 214 -5.63 -23.24 40.21
N LYS A 215 -6.53 -22.73 39.37
CA LYS A 215 -6.19 -21.91 38.20
C LYS A 215 -5.29 -20.74 38.64
N PRO A 216 -4.15 -20.48 37.98
CA PRO A 216 -3.30 -19.35 38.35
C PRO A 216 -3.98 -18.05 37.93
N THR A 217 -4.44 -17.27 38.91
CA THR A 217 -4.82 -15.87 38.71
C THR A 217 -3.56 -15.04 38.53
N ILE A 218 -3.56 -14.16 37.51
CA ILE A 218 -2.44 -13.28 37.09
C ILE A 218 -1.90 -12.37 38.23
N ALA A 219 -2.59 -12.28 39.36
CA ALA A 219 -2.16 -11.52 40.53
C ALA A 219 -0.86 -12.07 41.18
N SER A 220 -0.54 -13.37 41.06
CA SER A 220 0.65 -13.95 41.71
C SER A 220 1.96 -13.62 40.98
N PHE A 221 1.92 -13.20 39.72
CA PHE A 221 3.11 -12.77 38.97
C PHE A 221 3.49 -11.30 39.18
N LEU A 222 2.64 -10.52 39.86
CA LEU A 222 2.86 -9.08 40.04
C LEU A 222 3.69 -8.72 41.27
N ASN A 223 4.00 -9.68 42.15
CA ASN A 223 4.63 -9.40 43.44
C ASN A 223 6.13 -9.77 43.53
N GLY A 224 6.76 -10.14 42.42
CA GLY A 224 8.14 -10.64 42.44
C GLY A 224 8.93 -10.27 41.19
N GLY A 225 9.28 -9.00 41.04
CA GLY A 225 10.22 -8.55 40.02
C GLY A 225 9.79 -7.24 39.35
N ALA A 226 10.65 -6.25 39.42
CA ALA A 226 10.43 -4.91 38.88
C ALA A 226 10.18 -4.91 37.36
N LEU A 227 8.90 -5.03 36.98
CA LEU A 227 8.44 -4.70 35.63
C LEU A 227 8.15 -3.20 35.57
N SER A 228 8.79 -2.50 34.62
CA SER A 228 8.53 -1.09 34.35
C SER A 228 7.03 -0.86 34.12
N GLN A 229 6.46 0.18 34.77
CA GLN A 229 5.06 0.61 34.64
C GLN A 229 4.54 0.64 33.19
N ARG A 230 5.42 0.94 32.23
CA ARG A 230 5.13 0.95 30.78
C ARG A 230 4.69 -0.41 30.22
N THR A 231 5.20 -1.50 30.79
CA THR A 231 4.85 -2.87 30.40
C THR A 231 3.48 -3.28 30.95
N VAL A 232 3.15 -2.81 32.16
CA VAL A 232 1.84 -3.04 32.79
C VAL A 232 0.73 -2.31 32.03
N GLU A 233 0.99 -1.08 31.57
CA GLU A 233 0.03 -0.32 30.74
C GLU A 233 -0.19 -0.95 29.36
N LEU A 234 0.87 -1.44 28.72
CA LEU A 234 0.77 -2.13 27.41
C LEU A 234 -0.04 -3.43 27.50
N VAL A 235 0.12 -4.19 28.59
CA VAL A 235 -0.67 -5.41 28.84
C VAL A 235 -2.13 -5.05 29.12
N ARG A 236 -2.40 -4.04 29.97
CA ARG A 236 -3.76 -3.59 30.27
C ARG A 236 -4.50 -3.05 29.04
N ALA A 237 -3.81 -2.34 28.15
CA ALA A 237 -4.36 -1.85 26.88
C ALA A 237 -4.65 -2.98 25.86
N GLY A 238 -3.89 -4.07 25.90
CA GLY A 238 -4.14 -5.27 25.09
C GLY A 238 -5.43 -6.00 25.48
N TYR A 239 -5.70 -6.11 26.78
CA TYR A 239 -6.90 -6.78 27.30
C TYR A 239 -8.20 -5.99 27.06
N SER A 240 -8.18 -4.66 27.16
CA SER A 240 -9.35 -3.82 26.85
C SER A 240 -9.71 -3.84 25.35
N SER A 241 -8.70 -3.95 24.47
CA SER A 241 -8.90 -4.12 23.02
C SER A 241 -9.45 -5.49 22.65
N LEU A 242 -9.04 -6.56 23.34
CA LEU A 242 -9.53 -7.92 23.12
C LEU A 242 -11.02 -8.09 23.48
N GLY A 243 -11.51 -7.41 24.52
CA GLY A 243 -12.92 -7.40 24.89
C GLY A 243 -13.82 -6.76 23.81
N SER A 244 -13.36 -5.67 23.19
CA SER A 244 -14.09 -5.01 22.10
C SER A 244 -14.00 -5.78 20.77
N ALA A 245 -12.86 -6.43 20.51
CA ALA A 245 -12.64 -7.25 19.31
C ALA A 245 -13.37 -8.61 19.33
N ALA A 246 -13.79 -9.10 20.50
CA ALA A 246 -14.62 -10.30 20.63
C ALA A 246 -16.08 -10.00 20.22
N THR A 247 -16.62 -8.86 20.63
CA THR A 247 -17.97 -8.40 20.27
C THR A 247 -18.08 -8.07 18.78
N LEU A 248 -17.04 -7.45 18.18
CA LEU A 248 -16.99 -7.16 16.74
C LEU A 248 -16.81 -8.42 15.87
N ARG A 249 -16.07 -9.44 16.34
CA ARG A 249 -15.95 -10.72 15.63
C ARG A 249 -17.24 -11.53 15.64
N HIS A 250 -18.08 -11.38 16.66
CA HIS A 250 -19.40 -12.02 16.69
C HIS A 250 -20.36 -11.36 15.68
N GLN A 251 -20.35 -10.03 15.54
CA GLN A 251 -21.16 -9.34 14.53
C GLN A 251 -20.68 -9.62 13.09
N SER A 252 -19.37 -9.65 12.85
CA SER A 252 -18.83 -9.93 11.51
C SER A 252 -19.06 -11.38 11.06
N ARG A 253 -19.16 -12.34 12.00
CA ARG A 253 -19.44 -13.75 11.69
C ARG A 253 -20.91 -14.01 11.42
N VAL A 254 -21.81 -13.29 12.11
CA VAL A 254 -23.26 -13.33 11.80
C VAL A 254 -23.54 -12.70 10.43
N HIS A 255 -22.84 -11.62 10.07
CA HIS A 255 -22.98 -10.99 8.76
C HIS A 255 -22.37 -11.81 7.61
N SER A 256 -21.34 -12.64 7.86
CA SER A 256 -20.81 -13.56 6.85
C SER A 256 -21.74 -14.76 6.60
N LEU A 257 -22.40 -15.27 7.66
CA LEU A 257 -23.34 -16.39 7.54
C LEU A 257 -24.63 -15.99 6.81
N LEU A 258 -25.13 -14.77 7.03
CA LEU A 258 -26.27 -14.23 6.27
C LEU A 258 -25.94 -14.01 4.78
N SER A 259 -24.68 -13.74 4.44
CA SER A 259 -24.22 -13.58 3.04
C SER A 259 -23.96 -14.89 2.29
N GLU A 260 -23.92 -16.01 3.00
CA GLU A 260 -23.85 -17.36 2.42
C GLU A 260 -25.26 -17.92 2.16
N GLU A 261 -26.27 -17.52 2.94
CA GLU A 261 -27.67 -17.91 2.76
C GLU A 261 -28.31 -17.21 1.53
N GLU A 262 -27.99 -15.93 1.26
CA GLU A 262 -28.43 -15.23 0.04
C GLU A 262 -27.76 -15.71 -1.26
N ARG A 263 -26.76 -16.60 -1.17
CA ARG A 263 -26.05 -17.14 -2.35
C ARG A 263 -26.59 -18.49 -2.82
N GLN A 264 -27.62 -19.02 -2.15
CA GLN A 264 -28.28 -20.29 -2.48
C GLN A 264 -29.77 -20.14 -2.83
N SER A 265 -30.31 -18.92 -2.96
CA SER A 265 -31.66 -18.63 -3.49
C SER A 265 -31.62 -18.00 -4.88
#